data_AF-A0A2T4UMY8-F1
#
_entry.id   AF-A0A2T4UMY8-F1
#
_cell.length_a   1.000
_cell.length_b   1.000
_cell.length_c   1.000
_cell.angle_alpha   90.00
_cell.angle_beta   90.00
_cell.angle_gamma   90.00
#
_symmetry.space_group_name_H-M   'P 1'
#
loop_
_entity.id
_entity.type
_entity.pdbx_description
1 polymer ?
#
loop_
_entity_poly.entity_id
_entity_poly.type
_entity_poly.pdbx_seq_one_letter_code
_entity_poly.pdbx_strand_id
1 'polypeptide(L)'
;MRRIATLGLLLLAALAVPAAAQAGRTTVAKVPSPTNLAFDGQGRLWATSGVGAAAPDDGVWLAAGPGVSAPRHVVKRLPVALGLVWLRGSLYVSYAASRRTGRVVRYFRFNGRSFDRKEVVVRSLPIGRHTLDSMAVGPDGRIYLGVGSEFDAERSRRRYSGSIVSFAPDGGGLRTEARGLRNPYGLAFIPGTDRLLVTDNGRDDLGPDRPPDELNLVDTGAPVRDYGFPDCAGQGGPACAGTVAPLLDLPTHSSAVGIAVAPDWDGGGLTAFVAQNGSTIRPRDPTGRDVLRIRLAARSDGGYDAAPDRLAGPFALRDPLGVALSPAGDALFVSMYRSGRIDRYTP
;
A
#
# COMPACT_ATOMS: atom_id res chain seq x y z
N MET A 1 -5.09 -58.12 27.55
CA MET A 1 -5.81 -56.87 27.20
C MET A 1 -4.91 -56.03 26.30
N ARG A 2 -5.07 -56.11 24.97
CA ARG A 2 -4.31 -55.32 23.98
C ARG A 2 -5.14 -54.08 23.64
N ARG A 3 -4.64 -52.88 23.92
CA ARG A 3 -5.27 -51.62 23.51
C ARG A 3 -4.83 -51.30 22.08
N ILE A 4 -5.78 -51.32 21.16
CA ILE A 4 -5.63 -50.85 19.78
C ILE A 4 -5.72 -49.32 19.85
N ALA A 5 -4.65 -48.63 19.46
CA ALA A 5 -4.66 -47.17 19.30
C ALA A 5 -5.18 -46.84 17.90
N THR A 6 -6.38 -46.26 17.84
CA THR A 6 -6.98 -45.76 16.60
C THR A 6 -6.26 -44.48 16.19
N LEU A 7 -5.46 -44.55 15.12
CA LEU A 7 -4.86 -43.37 14.49
C LEU A 7 -5.98 -42.60 13.78
N GLY A 8 -6.42 -41.49 14.36
CA GLY A 8 -7.34 -40.56 13.71
C GLY A 8 -6.63 -39.83 12.58
N LEU A 9 -6.97 -40.14 11.34
CA LEU A 9 -6.51 -39.43 10.16
C LEU A 9 -7.17 -38.04 10.13
N LEU A 10 -6.45 -37.01 10.57
CA LEU A 10 -6.84 -35.62 10.34
C LEU A 10 -6.71 -35.34 8.84
N LEU A 11 -7.83 -35.37 8.12
CA LEU A 11 -7.93 -34.81 6.78
C LEU A 11 -7.68 -33.29 6.89
N LEU A 12 -6.49 -32.83 6.51
CA LEU A 12 -6.31 -31.46 6.08
C LEU A 12 -7.10 -31.28 4.79
N ALA A 13 -8.28 -30.67 4.88
CA ALA A 13 -8.96 -30.14 3.71
C ALA A 13 -8.10 -28.99 3.16
N ALA A 14 -7.31 -29.27 2.13
CA ALA A 14 -6.76 -28.23 1.29
C ALA A 14 -7.93 -27.49 0.65
N LEU A 15 -8.21 -26.27 1.13
CA LEU A 15 -9.13 -25.36 0.45
C LEU A 15 -8.55 -25.09 -0.93
N ALA A 16 -9.07 -25.77 -1.95
CA ALA A 16 -8.79 -25.47 -3.33
C ALA A 16 -9.29 -24.04 -3.58
N VAL A 17 -8.34 -23.10 -3.73
CA VAL A 17 -8.65 -21.74 -4.19
C VAL A 17 -9.23 -21.89 -5.60
N PRO A 18 -10.47 -21.45 -5.85
CA PRO A 18 -11.06 -21.56 -7.18
C PRO A 18 -10.16 -20.84 -8.18
N ALA A 19 -10.05 -21.38 -9.40
CA ALA A 19 -9.31 -20.75 -10.48
C ALA A 19 -9.80 -19.31 -10.65
N ALA A 20 -8.88 -18.34 -10.58
CA ALA A 20 -9.20 -16.93 -10.63
C ALA A 20 -10.09 -16.63 -11.85
N ALA A 21 -11.21 -15.94 -11.62
CA ALA A 21 -11.90 -15.26 -12.71
C ALA A 21 -10.87 -14.33 -13.36
N GLN A 22 -10.53 -14.54 -14.63
CA GLN A 22 -9.65 -13.62 -15.34
C GLN A 22 -10.44 -12.34 -15.61
N ALA A 23 -10.46 -11.46 -14.61
CA ALA A 23 -10.77 -10.05 -14.79
C ALA A 23 -10.06 -9.56 -16.06
N GLY A 24 -10.79 -8.88 -16.94
CA GLY A 24 -10.30 -8.45 -18.25
C GLY A 24 -8.99 -7.68 -18.12
N ARG A 25 -7.85 -8.34 -18.40
CA ARG A 25 -6.52 -7.78 -18.19
C ARG A 25 -6.00 -7.16 -19.48
N THR A 26 -5.61 -5.89 -19.43
CA THR A 26 -4.94 -5.21 -20.53
C THR A 26 -3.76 -4.40 -20.02
N THR A 27 -2.58 -4.53 -20.64
CA THR A 27 -1.48 -3.62 -20.36
C THR A 27 -1.74 -2.27 -21.02
N VAL A 28 -1.79 -1.19 -20.22
CA VAL A 28 -2.14 0.16 -20.69
C VAL A 28 -0.93 1.07 -20.88
N ALA A 29 0.18 0.78 -20.21
CA ALA A 29 1.40 1.55 -20.30
C ALA A 29 2.63 0.71 -19.93
N LYS A 30 3.80 1.18 -20.38
CA LYS A 30 5.11 0.69 -19.91
C LYS A 30 5.90 1.83 -19.29
N VAL A 31 6.22 1.71 -18.01
CA VAL A 31 7.02 2.67 -17.24
C VAL A 31 8.13 1.86 -16.58
N PRO A 32 9.40 2.31 -16.55
CA PRO A 32 10.44 1.58 -15.83
C PRO A 32 10.11 1.50 -14.34
N SER A 33 10.21 0.32 -13.72
CA SER A 33 10.04 0.13 -12.27
C SER A 33 8.91 0.94 -11.62
N PRO A 34 7.66 0.82 -12.12
CA PRO A 34 6.56 1.65 -11.66
C PRO A 34 6.20 1.22 -10.24
N THR A 35 6.08 2.20 -9.34
CA THR A 35 5.79 1.97 -7.93
C THR A 35 4.35 2.29 -7.62
N ASN A 36 3.96 3.54 -7.45
CA ASN A 36 2.59 3.93 -7.09
C ASN A 36 1.87 4.61 -8.25
N LEU A 37 0.54 4.65 -8.19
CA LEU A 37 -0.34 5.10 -9.26
C LEU A 37 -1.34 6.13 -8.73
N ALA A 38 -1.65 7.15 -9.54
CA ALA A 38 -2.71 8.11 -9.23
C ALA A 38 -3.32 8.69 -10.50
N PHE A 39 -4.59 9.07 -10.43
CA PHE A 39 -5.25 9.83 -11.49
C PHE A 39 -5.25 11.32 -11.16
N ASP A 40 -5.11 12.15 -12.19
CA ASP A 40 -5.41 13.58 -12.07
C ASP A 40 -6.88 13.88 -12.39
N GLY A 41 -7.29 15.14 -12.18
CA GLY A 41 -8.66 15.59 -12.46
C GLY A 41 -9.06 15.59 -13.93
N GLN A 42 -8.15 15.24 -14.86
CA GLN A 42 -8.43 15.07 -16.30
C GLN A 42 -8.49 13.58 -16.69
N GLY A 43 -8.43 12.66 -15.72
CA GLY A 43 -8.46 11.22 -15.96
C GLY A 43 -7.16 10.68 -16.57
N ARG A 44 -6.04 11.41 -16.47
CA ARG A 44 -4.73 10.89 -16.87
C ARG A 44 -4.11 10.10 -15.74
N LEU A 45 -3.51 8.96 -16.08
CA LEU A 45 -2.82 8.09 -15.16
C LEU A 45 -1.36 8.54 -14.99
N TRP A 46 -0.95 8.69 -13.75
CA TRP A 46 0.40 9.02 -13.32
C TRP A 46 0.99 7.86 -12.54
N ALA A 47 2.30 7.65 -12.68
CA ALA A 47 3.04 6.64 -11.96
C ALA A 47 4.31 7.21 -11.37
N THR A 48 4.64 6.87 -10.13
CA THR A 48 6.02 7.00 -9.66
C THR A 48 6.85 5.86 -10.23
N SER A 49 8.14 6.12 -10.39
CA SER A 49 9.15 5.15 -10.77
C SER A 49 10.31 5.30 -9.81
N GLY A 50 10.83 4.19 -9.31
CA GLY A 50 11.91 4.23 -8.34
C GLY A 50 12.48 2.86 -8.07
N VAL A 51 13.80 2.70 -8.19
CA VAL A 51 14.49 1.53 -7.65
C VAL A 51 15.09 1.84 -6.27
N GLY A 52 15.59 0.84 -5.55
CA GLY A 52 16.14 1.02 -4.19
C GLY A 52 17.39 1.90 -4.06
N ALA A 53 17.80 2.57 -5.15
CA ALA A 53 18.91 3.50 -5.25
C ALA A 53 18.60 4.52 -6.36
N ALA A 54 19.34 5.64 -6.40
CA ALA A 54 19.15 6.64 -7.45
C ALA A 54 19.43 6.06 -8.84
N ALA A 55 18.43 6.12 -9.72
CA ALA A 55 18.53 5.72 -11.12
C ALA A 55 18.01 6.82 -12.08
N PRO A 56 18.40 6.79 -13.37
CA PRO A 56 17.99 7.79 -14.34
C PRO A 56 16.47 7.91 -14.53
N ASP A 57 15.74 6.80 -14.39
CA ASP A 57 14.29 6.72 -14.61
C ASP A 57 13.46 7.09 -13.36
N ASP A 58 14.12 7.25 -12.21
CA ASP A 58 13.48 7.59 -10.95
C ASP A 58 12.76 8.94 -11.03
N GLY A 59 11.51 8.98 -10.59
CA GLY A 59 10.68 10.16 -10.70
C GLY A 59 9.20 9.88 -10.87
N VAL A 60 8.53 10.77 -11.62
CA VAL A 60 7.12 10.66 -11.95
C VAL A 60 6.94 10.64 -13.46
N TRP A 61 6.15 9.69 -13.91
CA TRP A 61 5.75 9.48 -15.28
C TRP A 61 4.26 9.81 -15.46
N LEU A 62 3.94 10.55 -16.52
CA LEU A 62 2.58 10.58 -17.07
C LEU A 62 2.45 9.36 -17.97
N ALA A 63 1.67 8.37 -17.53
CA ALA A 63 1.69 7.03 -18.09
C ALA A 63 0.68 6.83 -19.23
N ALA A 64 -0.56 7.25 -19.04
CA ALA A 64 -1.66 7.02 -19.98
C ALA A 64 -2.83 8.00 -19.76
N GLY A 65 -3.84 7.93 -20.63
CA GLY A 65 -5.10 8.67 -20.52
C GLY A 65 -5.28 9.73 -21.62
N PRO A 66 -6.28 10.62 -21.49
CA PRO A 66 -6.61 11.59 -22.52
C PRO A 66 -5.42 12.45 -22.95
N GLY A 67 -5.14 12.49 -24.25
CA GLY A 67 -4.03 13.25 -24.83
C GLY A 67 -2.64 12.66 -24.57
N VAL A 68 -2.53 11.43 -24.06
CA VAL A 68 -1.25 10.75 -23.80
C VAL A 68 -1.08 9.59 -24.78
N SER A 69 -0.26 9.78 -25.82
CA SER A 69 0.03 8.75 -26.82
C SER A 69 1.14 7.78 -26.40
N ALA A 70 2.04 8.21 -25.50
CA ALA A 70 3.10 7.39 -24.93
C ALA A 70 3.48 7.88 -23.52
N PRO A 71 3.97 6.98 -22.64
CA PRO A 71 4.47 7.36 -21.32
C PRO A 71 5.58 8.41 -21.39
N ARG A 72 5.55 9.40 -20.50
CA ARG A 72 6.51 10.51 -20.46
C ARG A 72 7.05 10.76 -19.07
N HIS A 73 8.37 10.85 -18.95
CA HIS A 73 9.06 11.19 -17.70
C HIS A 73 8.96 12.70 -17.42
N VAL A 74 8.10 13.10 -16.49
CA VAL A 74 7.73 14.51 -16.24
C VAL A 74 8.57 15.10 -15.12
N VAL A 75 8.74 14.37 -14.02
CA VAL A 75 9.56 14.78 -12.88
C VAL A 75 10.67 13.77 -12.73
N LYS A 76 11.92 14.23 -12.63
CA LYS A 76 13.11 13.36 -12.60
C LYS A 76 13.86 13.48 -11.27
N ARG A 77 14.72 12.50 -10.99
CA ARG A 77 15.66 12.51 -9.85
C ARG A 77 14.95 12.52 -8.50
N LEU A 78 13.92 11.68 -8.36
CA LEU A 78 13.26 11.40 -7.09
C LEU A 78 13.55 9.94 -6.69
N PRO A 79 14.69 9.65 -6.06
CA PRO A 79 15.05 8.28 -5.71
C PRO A 79 14.04 7.71 -4.71
N VAL A 80 13.66 6.46 -4.94
CA VAL A 80 12.68 5.73 -4.12
C VAL A 80 11.37 6.53 -3.96
N ALA A 81 10.82 7.05 -5.06
CA ALA A 81 9.51 7.69 -5.05
C ALA A 81 8.42 6.63 -4.91
N LEU A 82 7.66 6.66 -3.81
CA LEU A 82 6.63 5.67 -3.50
C LEU A 82 5.26 6.27 -3.20
N GLY A 83 5.18 7.50 -2.72
CA GLY A 83 3.89 8.18 -2.50
C GLY A 83 3.53 9.06 -3.67
N LEU A 84 2.29 8.97 -4.14
CA LEU A 84 1.77 9.78 -5.24
C LEU A 84 0.28 10.07 -5.04
N VAL A 85 -0.09 11.34 -4.91
CA VAL A 85 -1.50 11.77 -4.91
C VAL A 85 -1.70 13.07 -5.67
N TRP A 86 -2.87 13.23 -6.28
CA TRP A 86 -3.35 14.51 -6.79
C TRP A 86 -4.35 15.12 -5.81
N LEU A 87 -4.16 16.41 -5.51
CA LEU A 87 -5.09 17.18 -4.68
C LEU A 87 -5.17 18.61 -5.21
N ARG A 88 -6.40 19.05 -5.55
CA ARG A 88 -6.69 20.43 -6.02
C ARG A 88 -5.74 20.88 -7.15
N GLY A 89 -5.57 20.03 -8.17
CA GLY A 89 -4.72 20.31 -9.33
C GLY A 89 -3.21 20.35 -9.04
N SER A 90 -2.78 19.88 -7.86
CA SER A 90 -1.36 19.74 -7.50
C SER A 90 -1.02 18.27 -7.31
N LEU A 91 0.19 17.91 -7.71
CA LEU A 91 0.75 16.58 -7.54
C LEU A 91 1.65 16.57 -6.30
N TYR A 92 1.47 15.61 -5.40
CA TYR A 92 2.31 15.40 -4.23
C TYR A 92 3.09 14.11 -4.38
N VAL A 93 4.37 14.15 -4.08
CA VAL A 93 5.27 13.00 -4.20
C VAL A 93 6.10 12.86 -2.93
N SER A 94 6.09 11.68 -2.31
CA SER A 94 7.04 11.33 -1.24
C SER A 94 8.25 10.63 -1.85
N TYR A 95 9.45 10.92 -1.36
CA TYR A 95 10.68 10.27 -1.82
C TYR A 95 11.79 10.32 -0.76
N ALA A 96 12.82 9.49 -0.94
CA ALA A 96 14.00 9.48 -0.09
C ALA A 96 14.93 10.66 -0.43
N ALA A 97 15.11 11.59 0.49
CA ALA A 97 16.00 12.74 0.28
C ALA A 97 17.47 12.46 0.65
N SER A 98 17.68 11.49 1.54
CA SER A 98 18.98 10.95 1.93
C SER A 98 18.77 9.52 2.43
N ARG A 99 19.80 8.85 2.94
CA ARG A 99 19.65 7.53 3.58
C ARG A 99 18.91 7.57 4.94
N ARG A 100 18.67 8.75 5.51
CA ARG A 100 18.08 8.92 6.85
C ARG A 100 16.84 9.81 6.89
N THR A 101 16.55 10.50 5.80
CA THR A 101 15.41 11.43 5.72
C THR A 101 14.65 11.32 4.42
N GLY A 102 13.33 11.23 4.50
CA GLY A 102 12.41 11.44 3.39
C GLY A 102 11.82 12.85 3.39
N ARG A 103 11.13 13.21 2.31
CA ARG A 103 10.35 14.45 2.21
C ARG A 103 9.16 14.31 1.26
N VAL A 104 8.21 15.24 1.37
CA VAL A 104 7.08 15.38 0.44
C VAL A 104 7.24 16.68 -0.34
N VAL A 105 7.08 16.60 -1.66
CA VAL A 105 7.15 17.75 -2.58
C VAL A 105 5.86 17.87 -3.35
N ARG A 106 5.33 19.09 -3.39
CA ARG A 106 4.19 19.50 -4.19
C ARG A 106 4.69 20.06 -5.52
N TYR A 107 4.13 19.60 -6.62
CA TYR A 107 4.31 20.14 -7.97
C TYR A 107 2.97 20.69 -8.47
N PHE A 108 2.96 21.89 -9.06
CA PHE A 108 1.72 22.55 -9.47
C PHE A 108 1.94 23.45 -10.69
N ARG A 109 0.83 23.89 -11.31
CA ARG A 109 0.80 24.56 -12.62
C ARG A 109 1.41 23.67 -13.70
N PHE A 110 0.78 22.52 -13.94
CA PHE A 110 1.17 21.63 -15.02
C PHE A 110 0.72 22.23 -16.36
N ASN A 111 1.66 22.46 -17.28
CA ASN A 111 1.40 23.08 -18.58
C ASN A 111 1.14 22.06 -19.71
N GLY A 112 0.92 20.79 -19.37
CA GLY A 112 0.79 19.69 -20.33
C GLY A 112 2.10 18.99 -20.65
N ARG A 113 3.26 19.53 -20.27
CA ARG A 113 4.59 18.92 -20.44
C ARG A 113 5.39 18.84 -19.14
N SER A 114 5.40 19.92 -18.36
CA SER A 114 6.13 20.05 -17.10
C SER A 114 5.33 20.84 -16.07
N PHE A 115 5.79 20.83 -14.82
CA PHE A 115 5.27 21.70 -13.77
C PHE A 115 6.10 22.98 -13.67
N ASP A 116 5.45 24.15 -13.66
CA ASP A 116 6.13 25.44 -13.59
C ASP A 116 6.52 25.84 -12.15
N ARG A 117 6.02 25.11 -11.15
CA ARG A 117 6.30 25.34 -9.73
C ARG A 117 6.46 24.04 -8.96
N LYS A 118 7.32 24.09 -7.95
CA LYS A 118 7.49 23.02 -6.95
C LYS A 118 7.75 23.62 -5.57
N GLU A 119 7.33 22.91 -4.53
CA GLU A 119 7.47 23.31 -3.14
C GLU A 119 7.70 22.09 -2.24
N VAL A 120 8.63 22.16 -1.31
CA VAL A 120 8.82 21.11 -0.30
C VAL A 120 7.89 21.40 0.88
N VAL A 121 6.82 20.61 1.01
CA VAL A 121 5.76 20.83 2.02
C VAL A 121 6.05 20.12 3.33
N VAL A 122 6.69 18.95 3.30
CA VAL A 122 7.14 18.24 4.51
C VAL A 122 8.61 17.88 4.37
N ARG A 123 9.40 18.19 5.38
CA ARG A 123 10.86 17.97 5.41
C ARG A 123 11.24 16.96 6.49
N SER A 124 12.32 16.22 6.23
CA SER A 124 13.09 15.51 7.27
C SER A 124 12.34 14.43 8.06
N LEU A 125 11.34 13.78 7.45
CA LEU A 125 10.72 12.59 8.05
C LEU A 125 11.74 11.45 8.18
N PRO A 126 11.71 10.65 9.26
CA PRO A 126 12.66 9.57 9.44
C PRO A 126 12.46 8.48 8.39
N ILE A 127 13.56 7.97 7.87
CA ILE A 127 13.62 6.74 7.09
C ILE A 127 14.87 5.97 7.52
N GLY A 128 14.92 4.67 7.25
CA GLY A 128 16.05 3.81 7.59
C GLY A 128 15.97 2.49 6.84
N ARG A 129 15.54 1.43 7.52
CA ARG A 129 15.17 0.15 6.90
C ARG A 129 14.08 0.35 5.83
N HIS A 130 13.08 1.16 6.16
CA HIS A 130 11.97 1.50 5.28
C HIS A 130 11.95 2.99 4.95
N THR A 131 11.08 3.41 4.02
CA THR A 131 11.06 4.78 3.47
C THR A 131 9.74 5.50 3.75
N LEU A 132 9.40 6.52 2.94
CA LEU A 132 8.07 7.11 2.94
C LEU A 132 7.27 6.42 1.84
N ASP A 133 6.19 5.76 2.21
CA ASP A 133 5.42 4.90 1.30
C ASP A 133 4.25 5.67 0.67
N SER A 134 3.09 5.02 0.52
CA SER A 134 1.93 5.60 -0.15
C SER A 134 1.30 6.75 0.62
N MET A 135 0.56 7.58 -0.11
CA MET A 135 -0.24 8.67 0.44
C MET A 135 -1.70 8.49 0.09
N ALA A 136 -2.60 9.02 0.93
CA ALA A 136 -4.02 9.13 0.66
C ALA A 136 -4.52 10.53 1.02
N VAL A 137 -5.52 11.02 0.29
CA VAL A 137 -6.24 12.25 0.67
C VAL A 137 -7.41 11.85 1.55
N GLY A 138 -7.47 12.40 2.76
CA GLY A 138 -8.58 12.16 3.68
C GLY A 138 -9.82 13.02 3.39
N PRO A 139 -10.98 12.64 3.97
CA PRO A 139 -12.22 13.40 3.83
C PRO A 139 -12.13 14.82 4.43
N ASP A 140 -11.22 15.04 5.37
CA ASP A 140 -10.88 16.33 5.97
C ASP A 140 -9.99 17.22 5.08
N GLY A 141 -9.61 16.73 3.89
CA GLY A 141 -8.76 17.42 2.94
C GLY A 141 -7.27 17.43 3.29
N ARG A 142 -6.85 16.64 4.29
CA ARG A 142 -5.44 16.43 4.64
C ARG A 142 -4.83 15.31 3.81
N ILE A 143 -3.51 15.29 3.74
CA ILE A 143 -2.75 14.21 3.11
C ILE A 143 -2.20 13.32 4.23
N TYR A 144 -2.53 12.04 4.16
CA TYR A 144 -2.07 10.98 5.04
C TYR A 144 -0.91 10.25 4.36
N LEU A 145 0.11 9.89 5.13
CA LEU A 145 1.35 9.29 4.62
C LEU A 145 1.83 8.19 5.55
N GLY A 146 2.16 7.04 4.96
CA GLY A 146 2.92 5.98 5.63
C GLY A 146 4.38 6.36 5.83
N VAL A 147 4.86 6.26 7.07
CA VAL A 147 6.27 6.45 7.43
C VAL A 147 6.80 5.15 7.99
N GLY A 148 7.57 4.43 7.18
CA GLY A 148 8.18 3.18 7.57
C GLY A 148 9.17 3.29 8.74
N SER A 149 9.40 2.17 9.41
CA SER A 149 10.30 2.08 10.55
C SER A 149 11.76 2.22 10.13
N GLU A 150 12.58 2.81 11.01
CA GLU A 150 14.03 2.86 10.79
C GLU A 150 14.70 1.49 10.96
N PHE A 151 14.06 0.59 11.71
CA PHE A 151 14.60 -0.72 12.08
C PHE A 151 13.60 -1.82 11.79
N ASP A 152 14.11 -3.03 11.56
CA ASP A 152 13.29 -4.21 11.27
C ASP A 152 12.45 -4.65 12.49
N ALA A 153 13.03 -4.57 13.68
CA ALA A 153 12.59 -5.30 14.86
C ALA A 153 12.66 -4.47 16.16
N GLU A 154 12.95 -3.17 16.04
CA GLU A 154 13.26 -2.28 17.16
C GLU A 154 12.49 -0.96 17.07
N ARG A 155 12.22 -0.38 18.25
CA ARG A 155 11.54 0.91 18.34
C ARG A 155 12.53 2.04 18.06
N SER A 156 12.19 2.89 17.10
CA SER A 156 12.98 4.11 16.86
C SER A 156 12.75 5.15 17.96
N ARG A 157 13.80 5.95 18.20
CA ARG A 157 13.74 7.16 19.05
C ARG A 157 13.28 8.42 18.29
N ARG A 158 13.19 8.37 16.96
CA ARG A 158 12.78 9.51 16.12
C ARG A 158 11.27 9.53 15.96
N ARG A 159 10.68 10.70 16.17
CA ARG A 159 9.25 10.92 15.98
C ARG A 159 8.84 10.51 14.56
N TYR A 160 7.65 9.89 14.46
CA TYR A 160 6.99 9.44 13.23
C TYR A 160 7.53 8.15 12.60
N SER A 161 8.63 7.57 13.06
CA SER A 161 9.09 6.30 12.51
C SER A 161 8.09 5.18 12.88
N GLY A 162 7.69 4.38 11.90
CA GLY A 162 6.71 3.30 12.11
C GLY A 162 5.31 3.82 12.45
N SER A 163 4.84 4.78 11.65
CA SER A 163 3.58 5.49 11.93
C SER A 163 2.89 5.97 10.67
N ILE A 164 1.62 6.35 10.80
CA ILE A 164 0.91 7.16 9.81
C ILE A 164 0.91 8.60 10.31
N VAL A 165 1.24 9.53 9.42
CA VAL A 165 1.16 10.96 9.70
C VAL A 165 0.18 11.63 8.75
N SER A 166 -0.39 12.77 9.15
CA SER A 166 -1.14 13.64 8.26
C SER A 166 -0.64 15.08 8.30
N PHE A 167 -0.84 15.82 7.22
CA PHE A 167 -0.53 17.24 7.09
C PHE A 167 -1.51 17.95 6.14
N ALA A 168 -1.68 19.25 6.32
CA ALA A 168 -2.45 20.09 5.40
C ALA A 168 -1.74 20.21 4.03
N PRO A 169 -2.42 20.63 2.96
CA PRO A 169 -1.81 20.70 1.62
C PRO A 169 -0.56 21.59 1.50
N ASP A 170 -0.38 22.55 2.40
CA ASP A 170 0.81 23.41 2.51
C ASP A 170 1.92 22.81 3.42
N GLY A 171 1.67 21.65 4.03
CA GLY A 171 2.55 21.00 5.01
C GLY A 171 2.20 21.31 6.47
N GLY A 172 1.24 22.20 6.71
CA GLY A 172 0.85 22.66 8.04
C GLY A 172 0.26 21.56 8.93
N GLY A 173 0.50 21.68 10.23
CA GLY A 173 -0.13 20.84 11.25
C GLY A 173 0.25 19.35 11.18
N LEU A 174 1.47 19.02 10.75
CA LEU A 174 1.97 17.64 10.71
C LEU A 174 1.76 16.92 12.07
N ARG A 175 1.04 15.80 12.06
CA ARG A 175 0.73 15.03 13.27
C ARG A 175 0.68 13.53 12.99
N THR A 176 0.84 12.72 14.04
CA THR A 176 0.66 11.27 13.99
C THR A 176 -0.84 10.95 14.06
N GLU A 177 -1.27 9.97 13.26
CA GLU A 177 -2.64 9.46 13.21
C GLU A 177 -2.74 8.01 13.72
N ALA A 178 -1.69 7.21 13.47
CA ALA A 178 -1.51 5.88 14.02
C ALA A 178 -0.03 5.62 14.29
N ARG A 179 0.31 4.83 15.31
CA ARG A 179 1.70 4.44 15.62
C ARG A 179 1.81 2.93 15.82
N GLY A 180 3.04 2.42 15.91
CA GLY A 180 3.26 0.99 16.14
C GLY A 180 2.95 0.16 14.91
N LEU A 181 3.26 0.71 13.73
CA LEU A 181 3.21 0.01 12.44
C LEU A 181 4.65 -0.17 11.97
N ARG A 182 5.03 -1.29 11.37
CA ARG A 182 6.42 -1.47 10.93
C ARG A 182 6.71 -0.72 9.64
N ASN A 183 5.92 -1.01 8.62
CA ASN A 183 6.02 -0.43 7.29
C ASN A 183 4.62 -0.20 6.70
N PRO A 184 3.88 0.81 7.20
CA PRO A 184 2.54 1.12 6.70
C PRO A 184 2.63 1.60 5.24
N TYR A 185 2.46 0.69 4.29
CA TYR A 185 2.86 0.88 2.90
C TYR A 185 1.76 1.49 2.05
N GLY A 186 0.59 0.85 2.02
CA GLY A 186 -0.57 1.25 1.24
C GLY A 186 -1.61 1.88 2.15
N LEU A 187 -2.20 2.98 1.69
CA LEU A 187 -3.21 3.75 2.43
C LEU A 187 -4.41 4.01 1.51
N ALA A 188 -5.62 3.65 1.93
CA ALA A 188 -6.85 4.00 1.21
C ALA A 188 -8.02 4.21 2.18
N PHE A 189 -8.68 5.36 2.08
CA PHE A 189 -9.89 5.62 2.84
C PHE A 189 -11.05 4.77 2.32
N ILE A 190 -11.86 4.25 3.24
CA ILE A 190 -13.18 3.73 2.92
C ILE A 190 -14.06 4.92 2.50
N PRO A 191 -14.58 4.94 1.26
CA PRO A 191 -15.30 6.09 0.73
C PRO A 191 -16.45 6.55 1.64
N GLY A 192 -16.51 7.86 1.88
CA GLY A 192 -17.55 8.48 2.72
C GLY A 192 -17.34 8.36 4.23
N THR A 193 -16.17 7.92 4.70
CA THR A 193 -15.87 7.75 6.13
C THR A 193 -14.48 8.27 6.50
N ASP A 194 -14.22 8.41 7.80
CA ASP A 194 -12.89 8.70 8.36
C ASP A 194 -12.04 7.44 8.59
N ARG A 195 -12.44 6.30 7.99
CA ARG A 195 -11.80 5.00 8.18
C ARG A 195 -10.78 4.76 7.09
N LEU A 196 -9.53 4.57 7.50
CA LEU A 196 -8.38 4.37 6.65
C LEU A 196 -7.94 2.91 6.74
N LEU A 197 -7.95 2.21 5.60
CA LEU A 197 -7.33 0.89 5.47
C LEU A 197 -5.84 1.05 5.17
N VAL A 198 -5.04 0.23 5.84
CA VAL A 198 -3.58 0.32 5.81
C VAL A 198 -2.98 -1.07 5.68
N THR A 199 -2.17 -1.29 4.66
CA THR A 199 -1.33 -2.48 4.60
C THR A 199 -0.04 -2.25 5.40
N ASP A 200 0.35 -3.20 6.22
CA ASP A 200 1.59 -3.15 7.01
C ASP A 200 2.43 -4.42 6.79
N ASN A 201 3.75 -4.27 6.63
CA ASN A 201 4.64 -5.42 6.46
C ASN A 201 5.24 -5.86 7.79
N GLY A 202 5.05 -7.13 8.14
CA GLY A 202 5.58 -7.74 9.36
C GLY A 202 7.11 -7.76 9.44
N ARG A 203 7.68 -7.95 10.64
CA ARG A 203 9.14 -8.01 10.88
C ARG A 203 9.80 -9.25 10.29
N ASP A 204 11.02 -9.10 9.79
CA ASP A 204 11.67 -10.15 8.98
C ASP A 204 12.34 -11.24 9.84
N ASP A 205 12.68 -10.94 11.10
CA ASP A 205 13.57 -11.74 11.94
C ASP A 205 12.91 -12.92 12.68
N LEU A 206 11.59 -13.06 12.63
CA LEU A 206 10.86 -14.14 13.31
C LEU A 206 10.72 -15.44 12.49
N GLY A 207 11.39 -15.50 11.34
CA GLY A 207 11.42 -16.67 10.46
C GLY A 207 10.38 -16.60 9.33
N PRO A 208 10.35 -17.59 8.43
CA PRO A 208 9.56 -17.53 7.19
C PRO A 208 8.05 -17.66 7.37
N ASP A 209 7.58 -18.16 8.51
CA ASP A 209 6.17 -18.48 8.72
C ASP A 209 5.51 -17.56 9.77
N ARG A 210 6.20 -16.48 10.17
CA ARG A 210 5.67 -15.44 11.07
C ARG A 210 6.54 -14.16 11.00
N PRO A 211 6.00 -13.00 11.39
CA PRO A 211 4.58 -12.73 11.61
C PRO A 211 3.81 -12.63 10.28
N PRO A 212 2.48 -12.58 10.30
CA PRO A 212 1.71 -12.18 9.13
C PRO A 212 2.06 -10.74 8.69
N ASP A 213 1.80 -10.44 7.42
CA ASP A 213 1.55 -9.04 7.06
C ASP A 213 0.13 -8.68 7.53
N GLU A 214 -0.21 -7.40 7.63
CA GLU A 214 -1.49 -7.00 8.21
C GLU A 214 -2.26 -6.05 7.29
N LEU A 215 -3.59 -6.21 7.26
CA LEU A 215 -4.51 -5.16 6.87
C LEU A 215 -5.08 -4.54 8.15
N ASN A 216 -4.72 -3.30 8.41
CA ASN A 216 -5.13 -2.52 9.58
C ASN A 216 -6.26 -1.55 9.23
N LEU A 217 -7.14 -1.31 10.21
CA LEU A 217 -8.23 -0.34 10.11
C LEU A 217 -7.99 0.79 11.11
N VAL A 218 -7.72 1.98 10.59
CA VAL A 218 -7.44 3.19 11.36
C VAL A 218 -8.66 4.10 11.35
N ASP A 219 -9.09 4.55 12.52
CA ASP A 219 -10.09 5.61 12.65
C ASP A 219 -9.36 6.95 12.83
N THR A 220 -9.37 7.77 11.78
CA THR A 220 -8.67 9.06 11.77
C THR A 220 -9.45 10.18 12.48
N GLY A 221 -10.71 9.93 12.85
CA GLY A 221 -11.50 10.81 13.70
C GLY A 221 -11.34 10.51 15.20
N ALA A 222 -10.69 9.41 15.55
CA ALA A 222 -10.49 8.96 16.93
C ALA A 222 -9.10 9.34 17.49
N PRO A 223 -8.89 9.26 18.82
CA PRO A 223 -7.56 9.42 19.39
C PRO A 223 -6.55 8.42 18.84
N VAL A 224 -5.32 8.87 18.60
CA VAL A 224 -4.21 8.05 18.07
C VAL A 224 -4.05 6.74 18.85
N ARG A 225 -4.10 5.63 18.12
CA ARG A 225 -3.93 4.28 18.65
C ARG A 225 -2.57 3.66 18.31
N ASP A 226 -2.21 2.63 19.06
CA ASP A 226 -0.99 1.84 18.87
C ASP A 226 -1.34 0.48 18.24
N TYR A 227 -0.67 0.13 17.15
CA TYR A 227 -0.86 -1.11 16.40
C TYR A 227 0.20 -2.17 16.74
N GLY A 228 1.10 -1.86 17.69
CA GLY A 228 1.83 -2.86 18.44
C GLY A 228 3.30 -3.08 18.06
N PHE A 229 3.73 -2.72 16.85
CA PHE A 229 5.15 -2.83 16.47
C PHE A 229 6.07 -2.04 17.43
N PRO A 230 7.25 -2.60 17.82
CA PRO A 230 7.78 -3.91 17.45
C PRO A 230 7.42 -5.05 18.41
N ASP A 231 6.76 -4.72 19.52
CA ASP A 231 6.60 -5.61 20.67
C ASP A 231 5.48 -6.62 20.43
N CYS A 232 4.39 -6.22 19.78
CA CYS A 232 3.34 -7.10 19.27
C CYS A 232 3.50 -7.30 17.75
N ALA A 233 3.61 -8.54 17.33
CA ALA A 233 3.70 -8.97 15.94
C ALA A 233 2.79 -10.21 15.72
N GLY A 234 1.57 -10.16 16.25
CA GLY A 234 0.56 -11.22 16.11
C GLY A 234 0.66 -12.37 17.12
N GLN A 235 1.63 -12.39 18.04
CA GLN A 235 1.78 -13.49 19.02
C GLN A 235 0.80 -13.45 20.20
N GLY A 236 0.06 -12.35 20.38
CA GLY A 236 -0.83 -12.15 21.53
C GLY A 236 -0.11 -11.98 22.89
N GLY A 237 -0.87 -12.14 23.97
CA GLY A 237 -0.35 -12.07 25.34
C GLY A 237 0.06 -10.67 25.81
N PRO A 238 0.87 -10.57 26.89
CA PRO A 238 1.25 -9.29 27.50
C PRO A 238 1.92 -8.30 26.53
N ALA A 239 2.64 -8.81 25.52
CA ALA A 239 3.30 -7.98 24.52
C ALA A 239 2.33 -7.24 23.60
N CYS A 240 1.10 -7.75 23.45
CA CYS A 240 0.02 -7.15 22.66
C CYS A 240 -1.03 -6.44 23.53
N ALA A 241 -0.77 -6.28 24.83
CA ALA A 241 -1.74 -5.63 25.71
C ALA A 241 -1.90 -4.15 25.34
N GLY A 242 -3.14 -3.74 25.05
CA GLY A 242 -3.48 -2.34 24.72
C GLY A 242 -3.23 -1.93 23.27
N THR A 243 -2.76 -2.84 22.41
CA THR A 243 -2.60 -2.60 20.98
C THR A 243 -3.94 -2.84 20.26
N VAL A 244 -4.06 -2.31 19.04
CA VAL A 244 -5.18 -2.58 18.13
C VAL A 244 -4.82 -3.79 17.28
N ALA A 245 -5.71 -4.78 17.22
CA ALA A 245 -5.54 -5.93 16.35
C ALA A 245 -5.83 -5.56 14.88
N PRO A 246 -5.19 -6.24 13.90
CA PRO A 246 -5.48 -6.02 12.50
C PRO A 246 -6.92 -6.42 12.15
N LEU A 247 -7.45 -5.83 11.06
CA LEU A 247 -8.73 -6.24 10.48
C LEU A 247 -8.61 -7.63 9.85
N LEU A 248 -7.46 -7.92 9.23
CA LEU A 248 -7.19 -9.18 8.58
C LEU A 248 -5.68 -9.46 8.59
N ASP A 249 -5.29 -10.66 9.03
CA ASP A 249 -3.94 -11.18 8.80
C ASP A 249 -3.80 -11.56 7.33
N LEU A 250 -2.77 -11.02 6.69
CA LEU A 250 -2.36 -11.34 5.33
C LEU A 250 -1.25 -12.39 5.35
N PRO A 251 -1.06 -13.16 4.26
CA PRO A 251 -0.01 -14.17 4.19
C PRO A 251 1.36 -13.65 4.64
N THR A 252 2.07 -14.45 5.43
CA THR A 252 3.35 -14.08 6.03
C THR A 252 4.36 -13.67 4.98
N HIS A 253 5.04 -12.54 5.18
CA HIS A 253 6.05 -12.00 4.27
C HIS A 253 5.56 -11.80 2.83
N SER A 254 4.25 -11.66 2.60
CA SER A 254 3.69 -11.47 1.27
C SER A 254 4.13 -10.16 0.60
N SER A 255 4.66 -9.23 1.40
CA SER A 255 4.91 -7.86 1.04
C SER A 255 3.62 -7.21 0.56
N ALA A 256 2.61 -7.18 1.43
CA ALA A 256 1.36 -6.45 1.21
C ALA A 256 1.63 -4.94 1.07
N VAL A 257 1.28 -4.37 -0.07
CA VAL A 257 1.77 -3.05 -0.50
C VAL A 257 0.61 -2.16 -0.93
N GLY A 258 0.45 -1.82 -2.21
CA GLY A 258 -0.60 -0.94 -2.68
C GLY A 258 -2.00 -1.43 -2.31
N ILE A 259 -2.87 -0.49 -1.93
CA ILE A 259 -4.28 -0.71 -1.63
C ILE A 259 -5.17 0.32 -2.32
N ALA A 260 -6.34 -0.10 -2.80
CA ALA A 260 -7.41 0.78 -3.27
C ALA A 260 -8.78 0.23 -2.82
N VAL A 261 -9.78 1.10 -2.67
CA VAL A 261 -11.11 0.72 -2.16
C VAL A 261 -12.19 1.23 -3.11
N ALA A 262 -12.99 0.31 -3.63
CA ALA A 262 -14.16 0.59 -4.47
C ALA A 262 -15.44 0.46 -3.63
N PRO A 263 -16.37 1.44 -3.66
CA PRO A 263 -17.67 1.31 -3.00
C PRO A 263 -18.47 0.12 -3.52
N ASP A 264 -18.41 -0.10 -4.83
CA ASP A 264 -18.97 -1.24 -5.52
C ASP A 264 -18.22 -1.44 -6.84
N TRP A 265 -17.65 -2.62 -7.03
CA TRP A 265 -16.81 -2.93 -8.18
C TRP A 265 -17.56 -3.74 -9.24
N ASP A 266 -18.28 -4.77 -8.80
CA ASP A 266 -18.90 -5.80 -9.62
C ASP A 266 -20.32 -6.17 -9.11
N GLY A 267 -20.95 -5.26 -8.35
CA GLY A 267 -22.25 -5.48 -7.71
C GLY A 267 -22.17 -6.19 -6.35
N GLY A 268 -20.96 -6.60 -5.93
CA GLY A 268 -20.73 -7.27 -4.65
C GLY A 268 -20.47 -6.33 -3.46
N GLY A 269 -20.60 -5.02 -3.65
CA GLY A 269 -20.44 -4.01 -2.59
C GLY A 269 -18.98 -3.65 -2.28
N LEU A 270 -18.77 -3.10 -1.07
CA LEU A 270 -17.51 -2.49 -0.67
C LEU A 270 -16.35 -3.49 -0.78
N THR A 271 -15.33 -3.11 -1.55
CA THR A 271 -14.25 -4.01 -1.94
C THR A 271 -12.91 -3.30 -1.84
N ALA A 272 -11.98 -3.87 -1.09
CA ALA A 272 -10.58 -3.46 -1.10
C ALA A 272 -9.75 -4.36 -2.02
N PHE A 273 -8.78 -3.78 -2.72
CA PHE A 273 -7.80 -4.49 -3.53
C PHE A 273 -6.43 -4.32 -2.92
N VAL A 274 -5.71 -5.42 -2.67
CA VAL A 274 -4.36 -5.38 -2.08
C VAL A 274 -3.38 -6.05 -3.03
N ALA A 275 -2.38 -5.32 -3.50
CA ALA A 275 -1.24 -5.89 -4.21
C ALA A 275 -0.25 -6.52 -3.22
N GLN A 276 0.26 -7.70 -3.54
CA GLN A 276 1.27 -8.41 -2.73
C GLN A 276 2.51 -8.68 -3.58
N ASN A 277 3.61 -7.96 -3.29
CA ASN A 277 4.81 -7.94 -4.14
C ASN A 277 5.55 -9.30 -4.17
N GLY A 278 5.37 -10.10 -3.12
CA GLY A 278 5.85 -11.47 -3.00
C GLY A 278 7.07 -11.61 -2.08
N SER A 279 7.09 -12.70 -1.32
CA SER A 279 8.11 -12.94 -0.30
C SER A 279 9.52 -13.14 -0.87
N THR A 280 10.49 -12.45 -0.28
CA THR A 280 11.93 -12.73 -0.47
C THR A 280 12.52 -13.58 0.65
N ILE A 281 11.75 -13.87 1.71
CA ILE A 281 12.15 -14.68 2.87
C ILE A 281 11.79 -16.16 2.66
N ARG A 282 10.77 -16.44 1.83
CA ARG A 282 10.39 -17.80 1.38
C ARG A 282 10.75 -18.03 -0.11
N PRO A 283 12.05 -18.12 -0.51
CA PRO A 283 12.43 -18.12 -1.92
C PRO A 283 11.99 -19.35 -2.72
N ARG A 284 11.71 -20.49 -2.07
CA ARG A 284 11.26 -21.73 -2.74
C ARG A 284 9.75 -21.80 -2.92
N ASP A 285 9.00 -21.15 -2.04
CA ASP A 285 7.53 -21.09 -2.05
C ASP A 285 7.07 -19.71 -1.57
N PRO A 286 7.24 -18.66 -2.41
CA PRO A 286 6.93 -17.31 -1.98
C PRO A 286 5.41 -17.10 -1.90
N THR A 287 4.96 -16.67 -0.72
CA THR A 287 3.64 -16.08 -0.47
C THR A 287 3.47 -14.78 -1.25
N GLY A 288 2.22 -14.34 -1.44
CA GLY A 288 1.87 -13.18 -2.26
C GLY A 288 2.08 -13.43 -3.76
N ARG A 289 2.59 -12.41 -4.47
CA ARG A 289 2.69 -12.34 -5.93
C ARG A 289 1.33 -12.34 -6.61
N ASP A 290 0.36 -11.67 -6.01
CA ASP A 290 -1.00 -11.62 -6.48
C ASP A 290 -1.62 -10.26 -6.12
N VAL A 291 -2.83 -10.06 -6.61
CA VAL A 291 -3.73 -9.02 -6.16
C VAL A 291 -4.90 -9.71 -5.49
N LEU A 292 -5.12 -9.41 -4.21
CA LEU A 292 -6.29 -9.85 -3.47
C LEU A 292 -7.45 -8.90 -3.75
N ARG A 293 -8.64 -9.47 -3.87
CA ARG A 293 -9.93 -8.78 -3.70
C ARG A 293 -10.43 -9.12 -2.31
N ILE A 294 -10.80 -8.13 -1.51
CA ILE A 294 -11.26 -8.31 -0.14
C ILE A 294 -12.63 -7.67 -0.03
N ARG A 295 -13.68 -8.49 0.12
CA ARG A 295 -15.04 -7.99 0.39
C ARG A 295 -15.13 -7.52 1.83
N LEU A 296 -15.73 -6.35 2.02
CA LEU A 296 -15.88 -5.72 3.32
C LEU A 296 -17.37 -5.55 3.64
N ALA A 297 -17.85 -6.27 4.65
CA ALA A 297 -19.20 -6.10 5.18
C ALA A 297 -19.13 -5.31 6.48
N ALA A 298 -19.81 -4.16 6.55
CA ALA A 298 -19.81 -3.33 7.76
C ALA A 298 -20.51 -4.06 8.92
N ARG A 299 -19.91 -3.98 10.12
CA ARG A 299 -20.46 -4.49 11.37
C ARG A 299 -21.06 -3.36 12.20
N SER A 300 -21.97 -3.70 13.10
CA SER A 300 -22.67 -2.72 13.97
C SER A 300 -21.76 -2.02 14.98
N ASP A 301 -20.62 -2.61 15.33
CA ASP A 301 -19.60 -2.01 16.20
C ASP A 301 -18.66 -1.05 15.45
N GLY A 302 -18.96 -0.75 14.19
CA GLY A 302 -18.10 0.03 13.30
C GLY A 302 -16.93 -0.75 12.74
N GLY A 303 -16.78 -2.05 12.99
CA GLY A 303 -15.80 -2.89 12.31
C GLY A 303 -16.25 -3.31 10.91
N TYR A 304 -15.46 -4.18 10.29
CA TYR A 304 -15.83 -4.87 9.05
C TYR A 304 -15.55 -6.37 9.21
N ASP A 305 -16.35 -7.20 8.57
CA ASP A 305 -15.95 -8.56 8.21
C ASP A 305 -15.20 -8.49 6.88
N ALA A 306 -14.04 -9.13 6.80
CA ALA A 306 -13.17 -9.12 5.63
C ALA A 306 -13.06 -10.53 5.03
N ALA A 307 -13.45 -10.69 3.77
CA ALA A 307 -13.38 -11.96 3.05
C ALA A 307 -12.44 -11.82 1.84
N PRO A 308 -11.18 -12.31 1.93
CA PRO A 308 -10.23 -12.24 0.84
C PRO A 308 -10.40 -13.37 -0.20
N ASP A 309 -10.24 -13.03 -1.47
CA ASP A 309 -10.06 -13.96 -2.59
C ASP A 309 -8.99 -13.43 -3.55
N ARG A 310 -8.43 -14.30 -4.40
CA ARG A 310 -7.42 -13.89 -5.38
C ARG A 310 -8.09 -13.35 -6.64
N LEU A 311 -7.93 -12.05 -6.91
CA LEU A 311 -8.35 -11.43 -8.16
C LEU A 311 -7.45 -11.86 -9.33
N ALA A 312 -6.13 -11.77 -9.14
CA ALA A 312 -5.18 -12.03 -10.21
C ALA A 312 -3.83 -12.53 -9.67
N GLY A 313 -3.16 -13.39 -10.43
CA GLY A 313 -1.87 -13.99 -10.08
C GLY A 313 -1.90 -15.53 -10.18
N PRO A 314 -0.78 -16.21 -9.89
CA PRO A 314 0.48 -15.63 -9.41
C PRO A 314 1.25 -14.87 -10.52
N PHE A 315 1.92 -13.81 -10.13
CA PHE A 315 2.81 -13.02 -10.95
C PHE A 315 4.28 -13.41 -10.73
N ALA A 316 5.19 -12.80 -11.50
CA ALA A 316 6.61 -12.90 -11.20
C ALA A 316 6.92 -12.23 -9.85
N LEU A 317 7.98 -12.70 -9.20
CA LEU A 317 8.44 -12.10 -7.94
C LEU A 317 8.77 -10.62 -8.14
N ARG A 318 8.25 -9.76 -7.27
CA ARG A 318 8.35 -8.30 -7.32
C ARG A 318 7.64 -7.64 -8.48
N ASP A 319 6.54 -8.19 -8.99
CA ASP A 319 5.70 -7.49 -9.98
C ASP A 319 4.65 -6.58 -9.31
N PRO A 320 3.51 -7.06 -8.79
CA PRO A 320 2.46 -6.16 -8.33
C PRO A 320 2.95 -5.27 -7.18
N LEU A 321 2.74 -3.96 -7.26
CA LEU A 321 3.22 -3.02 -6.24
C LEU A 321 2.19 -1.98 -5.84
N GLY A 322 1.93 -0.99 -6.69
CA GLY A 322 0.94 0.05 -6.46
C GLY A 322 -0.36 -0.26 -7.18
N VAL A 323 -1.47 0.23 -6.62
CA VAL A 323 -2.81 0.07 -7.20
C VAL A 323 -3.57 1.39 -7.16
N ALA A 324 -4.43 1.61 -8.14
CA ALA A 324 -5.35 2.74 -8.18
C ALA A 324 -6.62 2.37 -8.92
N LEU A 325 -7.75 2.92 -8.49
CA LEU A 325 -9.00 2.83 -9.25
C LEU A 325 -9.07 3.94 -10.30
N SER A 326 -9.74 3.67 -11.42
CA SER A 326 -10.18 4.72 -12.34
C SER A 326 -11.01 5.76 -11.59
N PRO A 327 -11.10 7.00 -12.10
CA PRO A 327 -11.99 8.02 -11.53
C PRO A 327 -13.46 7.58 -11.45
N ALA A 328 -13.90 6.68 -12.34
CA ALA A 328 -15.24 6.11 -12.33
C ALA A 328 -15.42 4.94 -11.35
N GLY A 329 -14.32 4.39 -10.81
CA GLY A 329 -14.36 3.23 -9.91
C GLY A 329 -14.58 1.88 -10.61
N ASP A 330 -14.57 1.85 -11.95
CA ASP A 330 -14.92 0.70 -12.80
C ASP A 330 -13.70 -0.05 -13.40
N ALA A 331 -12.49 0.46 -13.17
CA ALA A 331 -11.25 -0.16 -13.58
C ALA A 331 -10.19 -0.11 -12.44
N LEU A 332 -9.45 -1.20 -12.22
CA LEU A 332 -8.34 -1.28 -11.28
C LEU A 332 -7.05 -1.28 -12.09
N PHE A 333 -6.11 -0.43 -11.73
CA PHE A 333 -4.79 -0.35 -12.33
C PHE A 333 -3.77 -0.84 -11.34
N VAL A 334 -2.84 -1.67 -11.81
CA VAL A 334 -1.80 -2.29 -10.99
C VAL A 334 -0.46 -2.04 -11.67
N SER A 335 0.48 -1.44 -10.93
CA SER A 335 1.86 -1.32 -11.40
C SER A 335 2.58 -2.65 -11.21
N MET A 336 3.25 -3.10 -12.26
CA MET A 336 4.07 -4.30 -12.29
C MET A 336 5.53 -3.87 -12.28
N TYR A 337 6.09 -3.75 -11.08
CA TYR A 337 7.39 -3.17 -10.79
C TYR A 337 8.52 -3.79 -11.62
N ARG A 338 8.72 -5.10 -11.56
CA ARG A 338 9.84 -5.75 -12.27
C ARG A 338 9.65 -5.74 -13.79
N SER A 339 8.45 -6.03 -14.27
CA SER A 339 8.16 -6.11 -15.70
C SER A 339 7.93 -4.76 -16.39
N GLY A 340 7.84 -3.68 -15.61
CA GLY A 340 7.68 -2.32 -16.10
C GLY A 340 6.33 -2.05 -16.74
N ARG A 341 5.32 -2.89 -16.45
CA ARG A 341 3.96 -2.73 -17.01
C ARG A 341 3.06 -2.02 -16.03
N ILE A 342 2.03 -1.38 -16.57
CA ILE A 342 0.84 -1.03 -15.81
C ILE A 342 -0.31 -1.80 -16.45
N ASP A 343 -0.90 -2.69 -15.68
CA ASP A 343 -1.99 -3.54 -16.14
C ASP A 343 -3.33 -3.00 -15.59
N ARG A 344 -4.35 -2.96 -16.43
CA ARG A 344 -5.73 -2.61 -16.11
C ARG A 344 -6.55 -3.89 -15.99
N TYR A 345 -7.42 -3.93 -15.00
CA TYR A 345 -8.40 -4.98 -14.73
C TYR A 345 -9.80 -4.34 -14.69
N THR A 346 -10.79 -5.04 -15.23
CA THR A 346 -12.21 -4.71 -15.12
C THR A 346 -12.94 -5.88 -14.44
N PRO A 347 -14.14 -5.65 -13.87
CA PRO A 347 -14.96 -6.71 -13.27
C PRO A 347 -15.07 -7.99 -14.09
#